data_AF-A0A8H8RFD3-F1
#
_entry.id   AF-A0A8H8RFD3-F1
#
_cell.length_a   1.000
_cell.length_b   1.000
_cell.length_c   1.000
_cell.angle_alpha   90.00
_cell.angle_beta   90.00
_cell.angle_gamma   90.00
#
_symmetry.space_group_name_H-M   'P 1'
#
loop_
_entity.id
_entity.type
_entity.pdbx_description
1 polymer ?
#
loop_
_entity_poly.entity_id
_entity_poly.type
_entity_poly.pdbx_seq_one_letter_code
_entity_poly.pdbx_strand_id
1 'polypeptide(L)'
;MSHRFLDAFPREIRDQIYTYILTSSSSPSNAVTLSPWTFEVTRSLSLLRTCKQIQRECKEIIWRHNGLYLRCPTEIFTRFSSLMEVDGLRLRRIRHMEIVLELLDKDDLEWILSGLKALVQLTHVGSGSLESITLLAIHERPRGVNEFLEEMHLMCSGDWVDGRLFAAMPDNDIETTLVFKSSWPHFSNWGKQRWLREMLLNRSDTTALLKEIHTIFGGELLIDGSLLFKDGAQVAKTSKLNPRDGEIKIVPNRVPLTARSW
;
A
#
# COMPACT_ATOMS: atom_id res chain seq x y z
N MET A 1 -8.37 -40.74 25.75
CA MET A 1 -7.63 -39.92 24.75
C MET A 1 -7.97 -38.46 25.05
N SER A 2 -6.99 -37.58 25.24
CA SER A 2 -7.27 -36.17 25.52
C SER A 2 -7.87 -35.53 24.27
N HIS A 3 -9.18 -35.26 24.29
CA HIS A 3 -9.78 -34.37 23.30
C HIS A 3 -9.06 -33.03 23.41
N ARG A 4 -8.48 -32.55 22.30
CA ARG A 4 -7.94 -31.19 22.30
C ARG A 4 -9.12 -30.26 22.53
N PHE A 5 -8.98 -29.28 23.42
CA PHE A 5 -10.04 -28.34 23.81
C PHE A 5 -10.82 -27.76 22.61
N LEU A 6 -10.14 -27.55 21.48
CA LEU A 6 -10.74 -27.02 20.24
C LEU A 6 -11.62 -28.04 19.49
N ASP A 7 -11.34 -29.34 19.61
CA ASP A 7 -12.13 -30.39 18.95
C ASP A 7 -13.51 -30.58 19.59
N ALA A 8 -13.74 -29.99 20.76
CA ALA A 8 -15.04 -29.97 21.42
C ALA A 8 -16.01 -28.94 20.81
N PHE A 9 -15.50 -27.94 20.06
CA PHE A 9 -16.33 -26.91 19.44
C PHE A 9 -16.61 -27.23 17.97
N PRO A 10 -17.83 -26.99 17.45
CA PRO A 10 -18.09 -27.01 16.01
C PRO A 10 -17.23 -26.00 15.24
N ARG A 11 -17.03 -26.24 13.94
CA ARG A 11 -16.14 -25.41 13.11
C ARG A 11 -16.60 -23.96 13.06
N GLU A 12 -17.90 -23.74 13.05
CA GLU A 12 -18.55 -22.43 12.97
C GLU A 12 -18.25 -21.58 14.21
N ILE A 13 -18.24 -22.20 15.40
CA ILE A 13 -17.90 -21.53 16.66
C ILE A 13 -16.41 -21.20 16.69
N ARG A 14 -15.56 -22.11 16.21
CA ARG A 14 -14.11 -21.82 16.08
C ARG A 14 -13.84 -20.68 15.12
N ASP A 15 -14.53 -20.64 13.98
CA ASP A 15 -14.41 -19.56 13.00
C ASP A 15 -14.80 -18.20 13.60
N GLN A 16 -15.86 -18.14 14.42
CA GLN A 16 -16.22 -16.90 15.14
C GLN A 16 -15.15 -16.48 16.15
N ILE A 17 -14.59 -17.42 16.92
CA ILE A 17 -13.51 -17.14 17.87
C ILE A 17 -12.26 -16.63 17.13
N TYR A 18 -11.87 -17.29 16.05
CA TYR A 18 -10.71 -16.88 15.24
C TYR A 18 -10.96 -15.52 14.59
N THR A 19 -12.13 -15.29 14.00
CA THR A 19 -12.50 -14.00 13.43
C THR A 19 -12.39 -12.91 14.49
N TYR A 20 -13.00 -13.07 15.66
CA TYR A 20 -12.91 -12.09 16.76
C TYR A 20 -11.47 -11.79 17.20
N ILE A 21 -10.58 -12.80 17.20
CA ILE A 21 -9.16 -12.62 17.57
C ILE A 21 -8.37 -11.94 16.45
N LEU A 22 -8.69 -12.25 15.19
CA LEU A 22 -8.02 -11.76 13.99
C LEU A 22 -8.50 -10.35 13.59
N THR A 23 -9.74 -9.99 13.89
CA THR A 23 -10.31 -8.68 13.62
C THR A 23 -9.83 -7.68 14.66
N SER A 24 -9.34 -6.53 14.19
CA SER A 24 -8.96 -5.43 15.09
C SER A 24 -10.21 -4.92 15.80
N SER A 25 -10.17 -4.82 17.13
CA SER A 25 -11.23 -4.19 17.94
C SER A 25 -11.35 -2.68 17.69
N SER A 26 -10.37 -2.09 17.00
CA SER A 26 -10.34 -0.70 16.55
C SER A 26 -10.84 -0.51 15.11
N SER A 27 -11.28 -1.59 14.43
CA SER A 27 -11.83 -1.54 13.08
C SER A 27 -13.37 -1.63 13.13
N PRO A 28 -14.11 -0.61 12.63
CA PRO A 28 -15.57 -0.59 12.67
C PRO A 28 -16.25 -1.64 11.75
N SER A 29 -15.49 -2.42 10.97
CA SER A 29 -16.01 -3.30 9.91
C SER A 29 -15.76 -4.80 10.12
N ASN A 30 -15.24 -5.25 11.27
CA ASN A 30 -14.78 -6.64 11.47
C ASN A 30 -13.78 -7.10 10.40
N ALA A 31 -12.95 -6.18 9.89
CA ALA A 31 -11.86 -6.52 8.97
C ALA A 31 -10.66 -7.10 9.74
N VAL A 32 -9.99 -8.10 9.16
CA VAL A 32 -8.76 -8.67 9.71
C VAL A 32 -7.59 -7.78 9.31
N THR A 33 -7.15 -6.93 10.23
CA THR A 33 -6.02 -6.02 9.98
C THR A 33 -4.73 -6.66 10.45
N LEU A 34 -3.84 -7.04 9.53
CA LEU A 34 -2.50 -7.55 9.83
C LEU A 34 -1.47 -6.42 9.99
N SER A 35 -1.79 -5.37 10.76
CA SER A 35 -0.85 -4.35 11.27
C SER A 35 0.02 -4.83 12.46
N PRO A 36 1.34 -4.99 12.33
CA PRO A 36 2.21 -5.79 13.22
C PRO A 36 2.65 -5.12 14.52
N TRP A 37 2.29 -3.85 14.77
CA TRP A 37 2.57 -3.16 16.03
C TRP A 37 1.31 -2.71 16.75
N THR A 38 0.13 -3.04 16.23
CA THR A 38 -1.02 -3.13 17.12
C THR A 38 -0.88 -4.43 17.91
N PHE A 39 -1.12 -4.37 19.22
CA PHE A 39 -1.18 -5.53 20.12
C PHE A 39 -1.99 -6.70 19.51
N GLU A 40 -2.96 -6.36 18.68
CA GLU A 40 -3.89 -7.23 17.97
C GLU A 40 -3.24 -8.13 16.90
N VAL A 41 -2.09 -7.77 16.32
CA VAL A 41 -1.44 -8.62 15.30
C VAL A 41 -0.36 -9.50 15.87
N THR A 42 0.34 -9.05 16.91
CA THR A 42 1.09 -9.98 17.76
C THR A 42 0.15 -11.07 18.29
N ARG A 43 -1.09 -10.72 18.65
CA ARG A 43 -2.15 -11.68 19.02
C ARG A 43 -2.58 -12.57 17.84
N SER A 44 -2.88 -11.98 16.68
CA SER A 44 -3.31 -12.70 15.47
C SER A 44 -2.26 -13.68 14.95
N LEU A 45 -0.99 -13.30 14.96
CA LEU A 45 0.12 -14.14 14.47
C LEU A 45 0.56 -15.16 15.51
N SER A 46 0.45 -14.84 16.80
CA SER A 46 0.62 -15.84 17.87
C SER A 46 -0.43 -16.93 17.75
N LEU A 47 -1.68 -16.58 17.42
CA LEU A 47 -2.73 -17.55 17.11
C LEU A 47 -2.32 -18.48 15.96
N LEU A 48 -1.82 -17.95 14.84
CA LEU A 48 -1.36 -18.76 13.70
C LEU A 48 -0.18 -19.70 14.03
N ARG A 49 0.56 -19.42 15.09
CA ARG A 49 1.71 -20.23 15.54
C ARG A 49 1.36 -21.32 16.56
N THR A 50 0.11 -21.37 17.03
CA THR A 50 -0.31 -22.32 18.08
C THR A 50 -0.27 -23.78 17.64
N CYS A 51 -0.94 -24.14 16.55
CA CYS A 51 -0.94 -25.49 16.01
C CYS A 51 -1.33 -25.53 14.52
N LYS A 52 -0.99 -26.65 13.84
CA LYS A 52 -1.27 -26.85 12.40
C LYS A 52 -2.76 -26.78 12.05
N GLN A 53 -3.64 -27.12 12.99
CA GLN A 53 -5.09 -27.02 12.80
C GLN A 53 -5.48 -25.54 12.72
N ILE A 54 -5.27 -24.76 13.80
CA ILE A 54 -5.56 -23.32 13.84
C ILE A 54 -4.95 -22.60 12.64
N GLN A 55 -3.70 -22.90 12.29
CA GLN A 55 -3.04 -22.29 11.15
C GLN A 55 -3.82 -22.51 9.84
N ARG A 56 -4.31 -23.73 9.57
CA ARG A 56 -5.11 -24.04 8.37
C ARG A 56 -6.49 -23.40 8.46
N GLU A 57 -7.11 -23.42 9.62
CA GLU A 57 -8.46 -22.92 9.84
C GLU A 57 -8.52 -21.39 9.67
N CYS A 58 -7.59 -20.68 10.31
CA CYS A 58 -7.48 -19.22 10.23
C CYS A 58 -7.06 -18.73 8.84
N LYS A 59 -6.33 -19.53 8.05
CA LYS A 59 -5.96 -19.15 6.68
C LYS A 59 -7.19 -18.81 5.82
N GLU A 60 -8.22 -19.66 5.89
CA GLU A 60 -9.49 -19.46 5.17
C GLU A 60 -10.25 -18.23 5.67
N ILE A 61 -10.20 -17.98 6.98
CA ILE A 61 -10.86 -16.82 7.61
C ILE A 61 -10.15 -15.53 7.23
N ILE A 62 -8.83 -15.50 7.34
CA ILE A 62 -8.01 -14.38 6.89
C ILE A 62 -8.36 -14.08 5.44
N TRP A 63 -8.41 -15.07 4.55
CA TRP A 63 -8.79 -14.88 3.16
C TRP A 63 -10.22 -14.34 2.98
N ARG A 64 -11.22 -14.86 3.71
CA ARG A 64 -12.61 -14.39 3.66
C ARG A 64 -12.79 -12.95 4.16
N HIS A 65 -11.93 -12.51 5.06
CA HIS A 65 -11.97 -11.19 5.67
C HIS A 65 -10.78 -10.31 5.26
N ASN A 66 -10.05 -10.71 4.22
CA ASN A 66 -8.87 -10.01 3.75
C ASN A 66 -9.33 -8.79 2.96
N GLY A 67 -9.26 -7.64 3.60
CA GLY A 67 -9.41 -6.36 2.95
C GLY A 67 -8.64 -5.34 3.76
N LEU A 68 -7.86 -4.50 3.08
CA LEU A 68 -7.42 -3.25 3.67
C LEU A 68 -8.65 -2.37 3.88
N TYR A 69 -9.20 -2.37 5.09
CA TYR A 69 -10.21 -1.38 5.43
C TYR A 69 -9.52 -0.05 5.67
N LEU A 70 -9.57 0.80 4.65
CA LEU A 70 -9.08 2.16 4.71
C LEU A 70 -9.99 2.99 5.62
N ARG A 71 -9.43 3.56 6.69
CA ARG A 71 -10.11 4.62 7.45
C ARG A 71 -10.34 5.82 6.51
N CYS A 72 -11.41 6.57 6.71
CA CYS A 72 -11.63 7.82 5.99
C CYS A 72 -11.57 9.00 6.97
N PRO A 73 -10.59 9.91 6.87
CA PRO A 73 -9.41 9.87 5.99
C PRO A 73 -8.39 8.81 6.41
N THR A 74 -7.61 8.28 5.46
CA THR A 74 -6.52 7.33 5.72
C THR A 74 -5.34 8.02 6.39
N GLU A 75 -4.59 7.32 7.23
CA GLU A 75 -3.39 7.90 7.87
C GLU A 75 -2.38 8.37 6.83
N ILE A 76 -2.26 7.69 5.68
CA ILE A 76 -1.37 8.13 4.59
C ILE A 76 -1.79 9.47 3.96
N PHE A 77 -3.10 9.72 3.85
CA PHE A 77 -3.62 11.02 3.40
C PHE A 77 -3.25 12.12 4.38
N THR A 78 -3.46 11.87 5.68
CA THR A 78 -3.08 12.80 6.74
C THR A 78 -1.57 13.04 6.74
N ARG A 79 -0.77 11.99 6.50
CA ARG A 79 0.69 12.12 6.41
C ARG A 79 1.13 12.97 5.24
N PHE A 80 0.66 12.71 4.03
CA PHE A 80 0.99 13.56 2.89
C PHE A 80 0.47 14.99 3.05
N SER A 81 -0.71 15.18 3.64
CA SER A 81 -1.22 16.52 3.96
C SER A 81 -0.31 17.25 4.95
N SER A 82 0.10 16.59 6.04
CA SER A 82 1.02 17.17 7.04
C SER A 82 2.38 17.50 6.44
N LEU A 83 2.86 16.67 5.51
CA LEU A 83 4.09 16.91 4.79
C LEU A 83 3.99 18.16 3.91
N MET A 84 2.83 18.39 3.26
CA MET A 84 2.57 19.64 2.53
C MET A 84 2.56 20.88 3.42
N GLU A 85 2.04 20.77 4.64
CA GLU A 85 1.97 21.89 5.59
C GLU A 85 3.34 22.25 6.15
N VAL A 86 4.14 21.26 6.54
CA VAL A 86 5.44 21.46 7.21
C VAL A 86 6.57 21.73 6.21
N ASP A 87 6.64 20.93 5.14
CA ASP A 87 7.75 20.92 4.17
C ASP A 87 7.36 21.44 2.78
N GLY A 88 6.23 22.14 2.68
CA GLY A 88 5.65 22.59 1.41
C GLY A 88 6.63 23.34 0.49
N LEU A 89 7.55 24.14 1.04
CA LEU A 89 8.56 24.86 0.24
C LEU A 89 9.57 23.92 -0.45
N ARG A 90 10.01 22.86 0.24
CA ARG A 90 10.91 21.85 -0.31
C ARG A 90 10.16 21.02 -1.36
N LEU A 91 8.92 20.63 -1.04
CA LEU A 91 8.07 19.82 -1.91
C LEU A 91 7.64 20.52 -3.19
N ARG A 92 7.63 21.85 -3.20
CA ARG A 92 7.43 22.65 -4.42
C ARG A 92 8.57 22.53 -5.42
N ARG A 93 9.79 22.21 -4.98
CA ARG A 93 10.96 21.94 -5.85
C ARG A 93 10.98 20.49 -6.36
N ILE A 94 10.22 19.65 -5.66
CA ILE A 94 9.59 18.40 -6.09
C ILE A 94 9.37 18.23 -7.59
N ARG A 95 10.20 17.54 -8.38
CA ARG A 95 9.87 17.22 -9.79
C ARG A 95 9.44 15.77 -9.98
N HIS A 96 10.13 14.85 -9.32
CA HIS A 96 9.84 13.42 -9.46
C HIS A 96 9.58 12.82 -8.09
N MET A 97 8.47 12.12 -7.96
CA MET A 97 8.16 11.36 -6.76
C MET A 97 8.14 9.88 -7.11
N GLU A 98 8.86 9.08 -6.34
CA GLU A 98 8.85 7.62 -6.46
C GLU A 98 8.28 7.04 -5.19
N ILE A 99 7.33 6.11 -5.32
CA ILE A 99 6.69 5.44 -4.20
C ILE A 99 6.85 3.94 -4.43
N VAL A 100 7.69 3.34 -3.60
CA VAL A 100 7.95 1.91 -3.63
C VAL A 100 6.96 1.21 -2.71
N LEU A 101 6.17 0.31 -3.29
CA LEU A 101 5.13 -0.46 -2.66
C LEU A 101 5.50 -1.95 -2.64
N GLU A 102 4.99 -2.66 -1.65
CA GLU A 102 5.24 -4.10 -1.53
C GLU A 102 4.60 -4.87 -2.71
N LEU A 103 3.40 -4.45 -3.13
CA LEU A 103 2.65 -4.91 -4.29
C LEU A 103 1.99 -3.73 -5.02
N LEU A 104 1.58 -3.93 -6.27
CA LEU A 104 0.70 -3.05 -7.04
C LEU A 104 -0.63 -3.74 -7.31
N ASP A 105 -1.23 -4.30 -6.26
CA ASP A 105 -2.52 -4.95 -6.32
C ASP A 105 -3.65 -3.96 -5.97
N LYS A 106 -4.90 -4.43 -5.98
CA LYS A 106 -6.06 -3.55 -5.77
C LYS A 106 -5.98 -2.80 -4.43
N ASP A 107 -5.59 -3.50 -3.37
CA ASP A 107 -5.60 -2.95 -2.02
C ASP A 107 -4.49 -1.91 -1.84
N ASP A 108 -3.28 -2.20 -2.34
CA ASP A 108 -2.15 -1.25 -2.33
C ASP A 108 -2.44 0.00 -3.18
N LEU A 109 -3.13 -0.18 -4.31
CA LEU A 109 -3.53 0.93 -5.18
C LEU A 109 -4.63 1.79 -4.53
N GLU A 110 -5.64 1.20 -3.89
CA GLU A 110 -6.66 1.95 -3.15
C GLU A 110 -6.02 2.76 -2.01
N TRP A 111 -5.13 2.15 -1.25
CA TRP A 111 -4.41 2.78 -0.15
C TRP A 111 -3.55 3.95 -0.62
N ILE A 112 -2.72 3.75 -1.65
CA ILE A 112 -1.85 4.83 -2.09
C ILE A 112 -2.64 5.93 -2.79
N LEU A 113 -3.71 5.58 -3.52
CA LEU A 113 -4.59 6.55 -4.18
C LEU A 113 -5.26 7.48 -3.17
N SER A 114 -5.70 6.98 -2.01
CA SER A 114 -6.24 7.84 -0.97
C SER A 114 -5.20 8.84 -0.48
N GLY A 115 -3.94 8.42 -0.33
CA GLY A 115 -2.81 9.31 -0.02
C GLY A 115 -2.57 10.34 -1.11
N LEU A 116 -2.40 9.90 -2.36
CA LEU A 116 -2.05 10.72 -3.51
C LEU A 116 -3.02 11.91 -3.72
N LYS A 117 -4.28 11.78 -3.31
CA LYS A 117 -5.26 12.89 -3.32
C LYS A 117 -4.75 14.14 -2.58
N ALA A 118 -3.95 13.98 -1.52
CA ALA A 118 -3.33 15.11 -0.81
C ALA A 118 -2.27 15.85 -1.65
N LEU A 119 -1.67 15.18 -2.63
CA LEU A 119 -0.55 15.71 -3.43
C LEU A 119 -0.99 16.37 -4.74
N VAL A 120 -2.28 16.35 -5.06
CA VAL A 120 -2.83 16.96 -6.29
C VAL A 120 -2.45 18.44 -6.40
N GLN A 121 -2.36 19.14 -5.27
CA GLN A 121 -1.97 20.55 -5.23
C GLN A 121 -0.59 20.83 -5.84
N LEU A 122 0.33 19.86 -5.80
CA LEU A 122 1.67 19.99 -6.38
C LEU A 122 1.70 19.93 -7.90
N THR A 123 0.63 19.45 -8.52
CA THR A 123 0.53 19.34 -9.98
C THR A 123 -0.04 20.60 -10.64
N HIS A 124 -0.57 21.52 -9.85
CA HIS A 124 -1.14 22.77 -10.37
C HIS A 124 -0.06 23.80 -10.71
N VAL A 125 -0.29 24.52 -11.81
CA VAL A 125 0.57 25.62 -12.26
C VAL A 125 0.58 26.72 -11.19
N GLY A 126 1.77 27.01 -10.65
CA GLY A 126 1.99 28.02 -9.61
C GLY A 126 2.07 27.47 -8.18
N SER A 127 1.63 26.24 -7.94
CA SER A 127 1.63 25.61 -6.61
C SER A 127 2.68 24.52 -6.41
N GLY A 128 3.24 23.94 -7.49
CA GLY A 128 4.31 22.95 -7.42
C GLY A 128 5.02 22.72 -8.75
N SER A 129 6.10 21.92 -8.72
CA SER A 129 6.92 21.58 -9.90
C SER A 129 6.81 20.11 -10.31
N LEU A 130 5.82 19.38 -9.77
CA LEU A 130 5.75 17.93 -9.94
C LEU A 130 5.51 17.57 -11.41
N GLU A 131 6.43 16.81 -11.97
CA GLU A 131 6.45 16.35 -13.37
C GLU A 131 6.06 14.89 -13.50
N SER A 132 6.34 14.07 -12.49
CA SER A 132 5.91 12.68 -12.47
C SER A 132 5.79 12.09 -11.08
N ILE A 133 4.87 11.13 -10.95
CA ILE A 133 4.78 10.22 -9.80
C ILE A 133 4.92 8.79 -10.34
N THR A 134 5.86 8.03 -9.80
CA THR A 134 6.11 6.65 -10.20
C THR A 134 5.79 5.73 -9.02
N LEU A 135 4.88 4.77 -9.22
CA LEU A 135 4.58 3.71 -8.26
C LEU A 135 5.32 2.44 -8.72
N LEU A 136 6.14 1.87 -7.84
CA LEU A 136 6.98 0.72 -8.14
C LEU A 136 6.65 -0.43 -7.19
N ALA A 137 6.46 -1.64 -7.71
CA ALA A 137 6.44 -2.84 -6.89
C ALA A 137 7.87 -3.27 -6.52
N ILE A 138 8.10 -3.73 -5.28
CA ILE A 138 9.41 -4.27 -4.87
C ILE A 138 9.71 -5.56 -5.65
N HIS A 139 10.78 -5.52 -6.46
CA HIS A 139 11.23 -6.66 -7.24
C HIS A 139 11.56 -7.90 -6.39
N GLU A 140 11.10 -9.08 -6.85
CA GLU A 140 11.47 -10.40 -6.28
C GLU A 140 12.91 -10.82 -6.65
N ARG A 141 13.90 -9.92 -6.56
CA ARG A 141 15.31 -10.23 -6.84
C ARG A 141 16.17 -10.29 -5.57
N PRO A 142 17.32 -11.00 -5.60
CA PRO A 142 18.30 -10.95 -4.52
C PRO A 142 18.68 -9.49 -4.25
N ARG A 143 18.52 -9.07 -2.99
CA ARG A 143 18.72 -7.68 -2.61
C ARG A 143 20.21 -7.35 -2.54
N GLY A 144 20.56 -6.18 -3.04
CA GLY A 144 21.89 -5.62 -2.85
C GLY A 144 22.11 -5.16 -1.41
N VAL A 145 23.36 -4.88 -1.04
CA VAL A 145 23.71 -4.34 0.29
C VAL A 145 22.99 -3.01 0.55
N ASN A 146 22.87 -2.15 -0.46
CA ASN A 146 22.19 -0.86 -0.33
C ASN A 146 20.69 -1.03 -0.06
N GLU A 147 20.01 -1.93 -0.79
CA GLU A 147 18.59 -2.22 -0.58
C GLU A 147 18.32 -2.79 0.83
N PHE A 148 19.26 -3.60 1.34
CA PHE A 148 19.20 -4.07 2.72
C PHE A 148 19.37 -2.94 3.75
N LEU A 149 20.31 -2.01 3.51
CA LEU A 149 20.48 -0.85 4.39
C LEU A 149 19.26 0.08 4.38
N GLU A 150 18.63 0.26 3.23
CA GLU A 150 17.40 1.03 3.08
C GLU A 150 16.22 0.38 3.82
N GLU A 151 16.10 -0.95 3.74
CA GLU A 151 15.13 -1.72 4.50
C GLU A 151 15.39 -1.65 6.00
N MET A 152 16.65 -1.76 6.43
CA MET A 152 17.04 -1.53 7.82
C MET A 152 16.68 -0.13 8.28
N HIS A 153 16.93 0.89 7.46
CA HIS A 153 16.53 2.26 7.76
C HIS A 153 15.01 2.33 7.95
N LEU A 154 14.23 1.84 6.99
CA LEU A 154 12.76 1.80 7.08
C LEU A 154 12.27 1.07 8.34
N MET A 155 12.94 0.00 8.77
CA MET A 155 12.60 -0.70 10.03
C MET A 155 12.95 0.09 11.28
N CYS A 156 14.03 0.87 11.26
CA CYS A 156 14.51 1.60 12.43
C CYS A 156 13.89 3.00 12.57
N SER A 157 13.58 3.67 11.46
CA SER A 157 13.12 5.06 11.41
C SER A 157 11.77 5.26 10.74
N GLY A 158 11.18 4.21 10.16
CA GLY A 158 9.89 4.31 9.48
C GLY A 158 8.73 4.49 10.45
N ASP A 159 7.75 5.28 10.00
CA ASP A 159 6.51 5.51 10.72
C ASP A 159 5.50 4.41 10.42
N TRP A 160 4.60 4.16 11.38
CA TRP A 160 3.44 3.31 11.18
C TRP A 160 2.31 4.12 10.56
N VAL A 161 1.88 3.70 9.36
CA VAL A 161 0.81 4.35 8.60
C VAL A 161 -0.13 3.29 8.05
N ASP A 162 -1.37 3.25 8.56
CA ASP A 162 -2.40 2.29 8.15
C ASP A 162 -1.93 0.82 8.23
N GLY A 163 -1.04 0.52 9.19
CA GLY A 163 -0.47 -0.81 9.41
C GLY A 163 0.73 -1.18 8.55
N ARG A 164 1.31 -0.23 7.81
CA ARG A 164 2.54 -0.37 7.03
C ARG A 164 3.64 0.47 7.64
N LEU A 165 4.89 0.03 7.45
CA LEU A 165 6.02 0.93 7.59
C LEU A 165 6.02 1.89 6.41
N PHE A 166 6.24 3.17 6.68
CA PHE A 166 6.32 4.19 5.65
C PHE A 166 7.37 5.23 6.03
N ALA A 167 8.30 5.50 5.10
CA ALA A 167 9.30 6.54 5.28
C ALA A 167 9.65 7.21 3.96
N ALA A 168 10.01 8.49 4.04
CA ALA A 168 10.80 9.14 3.01
C ALA A 168 12.26 8.66 3.16
N MET A 169 12.85 8.19 2.06
CA MET A 169 14.24 7.74 2.07
C MET A 169 15.18 8.95 1.89
N PRO A 170 16.32 8.98 2.58
CA PRO A 170 17.38 9.93 2.26
C PRO A 170 17.88 9.65 0.84
N ASP A 171 17.60 10.56 -0.09
CA ASP A 171 18.15 10.50 -1.43
C ASP A 171 19.59 11.04 -1.42
N ASN A 172 20.50 10.30 -2.07
CA ASN A 172 21.92 10.62 -2.08
C ASN A 172 22.33 11.56 -3.20
N ASP A 173 21.50 11.83 -4.23
CA ASP A 173 22.02 12.50 -5.44
C ASP A 173 21.14 13.55 -6.14
N ILE A 174 19.85 13.77 -5.83
CA ILE A 174 19.06 14.77 -6.56
C ILE A 174 18.04 15.52 -5.68
N GLU A 175 18.25 16.83 -5.44
CA GLU A 175 17.32 17.69 -4.68
C GLU A 175 15.87 17.73 -5.24
N THR A 176 15.65 17.26 -6.46
CA THR A 176 14.37 17.30 -7.17
C THR A 176 13.59 15.99 -7.12
N THR A 177 14.15 14.92 -6.55
CA THR A 177 13.51 13.61 -6.45
C THR A 177 13.17 13.29 -5.00
N LEU A 178 11.99 12.73 -4.76
CA LEU A 178 11.57 12.26 -3.44
C LEU A 178 11.11 10.82 -3.52
N VAL A 179 11.80 9.95 -2.79
CA VAL A 179 11.50 8.52 -2.73
C VAL A 179 10.81 8.20 -1.42
N PHE A 180 9.61 7.65 -1.49
CA PHE A 180 8.93 7.01 -0.38
C PHE A 180 9.06 5.50 -0.51
N LYS A 181 9.32 4.84 0.61
CA LYS A 181 9.21 3.39 0.70
C LYS A 181 8.15 3.03 1.70
N SER A 182 7.25 2.16 1.27
CA SER A 182 6.39 1.44 2.17
C SER A 182 6.87 0.01 2.28
N SER A 183 6.66 -0.60 3.44
CA SER A 183 6.82 -2.03 3.56
C SER A 183 5.80 -2.64 4.48
N TRP A 184 5.52 -3.91 4.19
CA TRP A 184 4.80 -4.72 5.13
C TRP A 184 5.64 -5.04 6.35
N PRO A 185 4.99 -5.45 7.42
CA PRO A 185 5.68 -5.89 8.62
C PRO A 185 6.71 -6.97 8.31
N HIS A 186 7.96 -6.74 8.71
CA HIS A 186 8.98 -7.75 8.47
C HIS A 186 8.84 -8.87 9.47
N PHE A 187 8.17 -9.94 9.04
CA PHE A 187 8.28 -11.24 9.69
C PHE A 187 9.67 -11.77 9.39
N SER A 188 10.41 -12.13 10.45
CA SER A 188 11.84 -12.39 10.49
C SER A 188 12.44 -13.39 9.48
N ASN A 189 11.67 -13.99 8.56
CA ASN A 189 12.16 -14.86 7.51
C ASN A 189 11.62 -14.45 6.13
N TRP A 190 12.50 -14.27 5.14
CA TRP A 190 12.18 -13.99 3.74
C TRP A 190 11.12 -14.94 3.14
N GLY A 191 11.20 -16.24 3.45
CA GLY A 191 10.20 -17.22 3.00
C GLY A 191 8.79 -16.99 3.56
N LYS A 192 8.66 -16.36 4.73
CA LYS A 192 7.37 -15.98 5.31
C LYS A 192 6.82 -14.71 4.67
N GLN A 193 7.67 -13.76 4.32
CA GLN A 193 7.26 -12.56 3.59
C GLN A 193 6.75 -12.92 2.19
N ARG A 194 7.48 -13.76 1.45
CA ARG A 194 7.02 -14.25 0.14
C ARG A 194 5.67 -14.96 0.24
N TRP A 195 5.54 -15.87 1.21
CA TRP A 195 4.26 -16.55 1.45
C TRP A 195 3.13 -15.56 1.78
N LEU A 196 3.40 -14.54 2.59
CA LEU A 196 2.40 -13.54 2.94
C LEU A 196 2.00 -12.70 1.72
N ARG A 197 2.96 -12.26 0.89
CA ARG A 197 2.69 -11.52 -0.36
C ARG A 197 1.78 -12.32 -1.29
N GLU A 198 2.08 -13.61 -1.47
CA GLU A 198 1.22 -14.52 -2.23
C GLU A 198 -0.19 -14.66 -1.65
N MET A 199 -0.29 -14.68 -0.33
CA MET A 199 -1.56 -14.90 0.38
C MET A 199 -2.42 -13.67 0.51
N LEU A 200 -1.84 -12.48 0.46
CA LEU A 200 -2.59 -11.24 0.56
C LEU A 200 -2.84 -10.58 -0.80
N LEU A 201 -2.20 -11.07 -1.86
CA LEU A 201 -2.33 -10.54 -3.22
C LEU A 201 -3.80 -10.50 -3.69
N ASN A 202 -4.34 -9.29 -3.83
CA ASN A 202 -5.67 -9.07 -4.37
C ASN A 202 -5.64 -8.97 -5.90
N ARG A 203 -6.02 -10.06 -6.57
CA ARG A 203 -6.05 -10.17 -8.05
C ARG A 203 -7.32 -9.57 -8.69
N SER A 204 -8.10 -8.82 -7.95
CA SER A 204 -9.27 -8.12 -8.49
C SER A 204 -8.87 -7.13 -9.57
N ASP A 205 -9.81 -6.80 -10.45
CA ASP A 205 -9.58 -5.81 -11.51
C ASP A 205 -9.24 -4.43 -10.93
N THR A 206 -8.11 -3.87 -11.36
CA THR A 206 -7.59 -2.56 -10.94
C THR A 206 -7.96 -1.44 -11.92
N THR A 207 -8.62 -1.77 -13.04
CA THR A 207 -8.95 -0.81 -14.12
C THR A 207 -9.71 0.43 -13.63
N ALA A 208 -10.66 0.25 -12.71
CA ALA A 208 -11.42 1.35 -12.13
C ALA A 208 -10.53 2.32 -11.34
N LEU A 209 -9.58 1.80 -10.57
CA LEU A 209 -8.64 2.60 -9.77
C LEU A 209 -7.65 3.34 -10.65
N LEU A 210 -7.13 2.68 -11.69
CA LEU A 210 -6.24 3.30 -12.67
C LEU A 210 -6.94 4.46 -13.39
N LYS A 211 -8.23 4.29 -13.73
CA LYS A 211 -9.05 5.38 -14.28
C LYS A 211 -9.28 6.51 -13.28
N GLU A 212 -9.49 6.20 -12.00
CA GLU A 212 -9.61 7.21 -10.94
C GLU A 212 -8.31 8.00 -10.78
N ILE A 213 -7.16 7.34 -10.71
CA ILE A 213 -5.82 7.95 -10.69
C ILE A 213 -5.68 8.93 -11.86
N HIS A 214 -5.97 8.46 -13.08
CA HIS A 214 -5.91 9.30 -14.28
C HIS A 214 -6.86 10.49 -14.23
N THR A 215 -8.06 10.33 -13.66
CA THR A 215 -9.05 11.42 -13.55
C THR A 215 -8.58 12.52 -12.58
N ILE A 216 -7.93 12.10 -11.49
CA ILE A 216 -7.40 12.99 -10.45
C ILE A 216 -6.25 13.84 -10.99
N PHE A 217 -5.26 13.22 -11.63
CA PHE A 217 -4.02 13.88 -12.07
C PHE A 217 -4.07 14.39 -13.52
N GLY A 218 -4.95 13.83 -14.34
CA GLY A 218 -4.97 14.08 -15.79
C GLY A 218 -3.68 13.63 -16.48
N GLY A 219 -3.48 14.15 -17.70
CA GLY A 219 -2.21 14.00 -18.42
C GLY A 219 -2.05 12.62 -19.02
N GLU A 220 -0.96 11.93 -18.68
CA GLU A 220 -0.64 10.59 -19.16
C GLU A 220 -0.47 9.60 -18.01
N LEU A 221 -1.01 8.39 -18.18
CA LEU A 221 -0.78 7.27 -17.27
C LEU A 221 -0.14 6.12 -18.05
N LEU A 222 1.05 5.70 -17.64
CA LEU A 222 1.79 4.60 -18.25
C LEU A 222 1.86 3.41 -17.28
N ILE A 223 1.76 2.20 -17.81
CA ILE A 223 1.99 0.95 -17.08
C ILE A 223 3.10 0.19 -17.77
N ASP A 224 4.16 -0.13 -17.04
CA ASP A 224 5.35 -0.82 -17.56
C ASP A 224 5.88 -0.17 -18.85
N GLY A 225 5.92 1.17 -18.87
CA GLY A 225 6.31 1.99 -20.03
C GLY A 225 5.28 2.09 -21.16
N SER A 226 4.14 1.39 -21.08
CA SER A 226 3.08 1.43 -22.08
C SER A 226 2.00 2.45 -21.73
N LEU A 227 1.68 3.36 -22.64
CA LEU A 227 0.66 4.40 -22.43
C LEU A 227 -0.75 3.80 -22.34
N LEU A 228 -1.40 3.95 -21.18
CA LEU A 228 -2.74 3.45 -20.91
C LEU A 228 -3.81 4.53 -21.12
N PHE A 229 -3.60 5.70 -20.51
CA PHE A 229 -4.49 6.84 -20.63
C PHE A 229 -3.73 8.08 -21.08
N LYS A 230 -4.39 8.92 -21.88
CA LYS A 230 -3.90 10.22 -22.30
C LYS A 230 -5.06 11.21 -22.45
N ASP A 231 -4.95 12.37 -21.81
CA ASP A 231 -5.88 13.50 -21.95
C ASP A 231 -7.36 13.11 -21.75
N GLY A 232 -7.61 12.22 -20.80
CA GLY A 232 -8.96 11.74 -20.45
C GLY A 232 -9.47 10.56 -21.29
N ALA A 233 -8.76 10.17 -22.35
CA ALA A 233 -9.10 9.01 -23.18
C ALA A 233 -8.26 7.78 -22.81
N GLN A 234 -8.89 6.60 -22.88
CA GLN A 234 -8.18 5.33 -22.78
C GLN A 234 -7.60 4.98 -24.15
N VAL A 235 -6.27 4.89 -24.22
CA VAL A 235 -5.54 4.61 -25.47
C VAL A 235 -5.39 3.09 -25.67
N ALA A 236 -5.10 2.35 -24.60
CA ALA A 236 -4.95 0.90 -24.63
C ALA A 236 -6.09 0.19 -23.90
N LYS A 237 -6.69 -0.83 -24.53
CA LYS A 237 -7.82 -1.58 -23.96
C LYS A 237 -7.45 -2.43 -22.73
N THR A 238 -6.20 -2.88 -22.62
CA THR A 238 -5.73 -3.74 -21.54
C THR A 238 -4.23 -3.60 -21.34
N SER A 239 -3.81 -3.06 -20.20
CA SER A 239 -2.44 -3.27 -19.68
C SER A 239 -2.56 -4.22 -18.50
N LYS A 240 -1.96 -5.41 -18.63
CA LYS A 240 -1.91 -6.37 -17.52
C LYS A 240 -0.81 -5.90 -16.56
N LEU A 241 -1.18 -5.02 -15.63
CA LEU A 241 -0.30 -4.58 -14.55
C LEU A 241 0.22 -5.81 -13.80
N ASN A 242 1.54 -5.97 -13.71
CA ASN A 242 2.12 -6.99 -12.85
C ASN A 242 2.13 -6.47 -11.40
N PRO A 243 1.37 -7.07 -10.47
CA PRO A 243 1.32 -6.58 -9.10
C PRO A 243 2.63 -6.79 -8.32
N ARG A 244 3.63 -7.50 -8.86
CA ARG A 244 4.88 -7.83 -8.15
C ARG A 244 6.11 -7.07 -8.63
N ASP A 245 6.14 -6.79 -9.93
CA ASP A 245 7.29 -6.16 -10.60
C ASP A 245 6.85 -5.03 -11.52
N GLY A 246 5.58 -4.63 -11.45
CA GLY A 246 5.03 -3.59 -12.30
C GLY A 246 5.48 -2.20 -11.88
N GLU A 247 5.31 -1.28 -12.83
CA GLU A 247 5.49 0.14 -12.67
C GLU A 247 4.23 0.87 -13.17
N ILE A 248 3.76 1.85 -12.40
CA ILE A 248 2.76 2.81 -12.86
C ILE A 248 3.39 4.20 -12.81
N LYS A 249 3.45 4.86 -13.96
CA LYS A 249 3.96 6.23 -14.06
C LYS A 249 2.83 7.18 -14.40
N ILE A 250 2.63 8.17 -13.52
CA ILE A 250 1.67 9.25 -13.67
C ILE A 250 2.44 10.48 -14.11
N VAL A 251 2.07 11.04 -15.26
CA VAL A 251 2.56 12.31 -15.78
C VAL A 251 1.39 13.29 -15.74
N PRO A 252 1.24 14.09 -14.67
CA PRO A 252 0.07 14.92 -14.48
C PRO A 252 -0.03 16.01 -15.54
N ASN A 253 -1.26 16.39 -15.90
CA ASN A 253 -1.47 17.56 -16.73
C ASN A 253 -1.31 18.82 -15.87
N ARG A 254 -0.47 19.75 -16.30
CA ARG A 254 -0.27 21.03 -15.62
C ARG A 254 -1.46 21.95 -15.92
N VAL A 255 -2.55 21.77 -15.18
CA VAL A 255 -3.75 22.59 -15.31
C VAL A 255 -3.61 23.88 -14.46
N PRO A 256 -3.93 25.07 -15.00
CA PRO A 256 -4.05 26.30 -14.21
C PRO A 256 -5.15 26.19 -13.13
N LEU A 257 -4.94 26.83 -11.98
CA LEU A 257 -5.80 26.80 -10.77
C LEU A 257 -7.29 27.20 -10.96
N THR A 258 -7.76 27.54 -12.16
CA THR A 258 -9.09 28.15 -12.39
C THR A 258 -10.14 27.24 -13.04
N ALA A 259 -9.86 25.97 -13.32
CA ALA A 259 -10.82 25.12 -14.06
C ALA A 259 -11.08 23.77 -13.36
N ARG A 260 -11.82 23.78 -12.25
CA ARG A 260 -12.66 22.67 -11.77
C ARG A 260 -13.52 23.18 -10.60
N SER A 261 -14.72 23.65 -10.93
CA SER A 261 -15.80 23.81 -9.95
C SER A 261 -16.33 22.41 -9.59
N TRP A 262 -16.20 22.06 -8.30
CA TRP A 262 -16.92 21.05 -7.49
C TRP A 262 -17.78 20.02 -8.23
#